data_AF-A0A3A0BIC9-F1
#
_entry.id   AF-A0A3A0BIC9-F1
#
_cell.length_a   1.000
_cell.length_b   1.000
_cell.length_c   1.000
_cell.angle_alpha   90.00
_cell.angle_beta   90.00
_cell.angle_gamma   90.00
#
_symmetry.space_group_name_H-M   'P 1'
#
loop_
_entity.id
_entity.type
_entity.pdbx_description
1 polymer ?
#
loop_
_entity_poly.entity_id
_entity_poly.type
_entity_poly.pdbx_seq_one_letter_code
_entity_poly.pdbx_strand_id
1 'polypeptide(L)'
;DGWIINGVNEANEFVRSPAQMAESIATIRRQRRSIDAPFDVAMTGLSRSGETERAAQYAEVGVTWWFETLHGYRGDFDTLLARVDAGPPR
;
A
#
# COMPACT_ATOMS: atom_id res chain seq x y z
N ASP A 1 0.67 6.91 15.89
CA ASP A 1 1.96 6.20 15.70
C ASP A 1 1.77 5.25 14.53
N GLY A 2 2.80 5.00 13.73
CA GLY A 2 2.64 4.20 12.52
C GLY A 2 3.93 3.98 11.74
N TRP A 3 3.81 3.20 10.69
CA TRP A 3 4.91 2.86 9.79
C TRP A 3 4.50 3.04 8.34
N ILE A 4 5.29 3.82 7.60
CA ILE A 4 5.11 4.03 6.17
C ILE A 4 6.25 3.29 5.46
N ILE A 5 5.91 2.51 4.43
CA ILE A 5 6.91 1.80 3.65
C ILE A 5 6.61 1.79 2.15
N ASN A 6 7.67 1.75 1.37
CA ASN A 6 7.56 1.56 -0.07
C ASN A 6 7.18 0.11 -0.42
N GLY A 7 6.12 -0.07 -1.22
CA GLY A 7 5.69 -1.36 -1.76
C GLY A 7 6.07 -1.60 -3.22
N VAL A 8 6.45 -0.57 -3.99
CA VAL A 8 6.72 -0.65 -5.43
C VAL A 8 8.03 0.04 -5.84
N ASN A 9 8.77 -0.51 -6.80
CA ASN A 9 9.99 0.13 -7.34
C ASN A 9 9.69 1.05 -8.53
N GLU A 10 10.73 1.72 -9.07
CA GLU A 10 10.61 2.58 -10.26
C GLU A 10 10.15 1.84 -11.53
N ALA A 11 10.30 0.51 -11.56
CA ALA A 11 9.85 -0.35 -12.65
C ALA A 11 8.37 -0.76 -12.52
N ASN A 12 7.62 -0.21 -11.54
CA ASN A 12 6.24 -0.59 -11.23
C ASN A 12 6.08 -2.06 -10.79
N GLU A 13 7.10 -2.61 -10.13
CA GLU A 13 7.06 -3.97 -9.59
C GLU A 13 6.86 -3.91 -8.07
N PHE A 14 6.02 -4.81 -7.55
CA PHE A 14 5.90 -4.97 -6.11
C PHE A 14 7.17 -5.62 -5.56
N VAL A 15 7.85 -4.92 -4.65
CA VAL A 15 9.09 -5.40 -4.02
C VAL A 15 8.86 -6.05 -2.66
N ARG A 16 7.60 -6.19 -2.27
CA ARG A 16 7.15 -6.85 -1.03
C ARG A 16 5.94 -7.68 -1.38
N SER A 17 5.83 -8.88 -0.82
CA SER A 17 4.62 -9.70 -0.89
C SER A 17 3.74 -9.47 0.35
N PRO A 18 2.44 -9.85 0.31
CA PRO A 18 1.59 -9.84 1.50
C PRO A 18 2.17 -10.64 2.67
N ALA A 19 2.80 -11.79 2.41
CA ALA A 19 3.43 -12.60 3.45
C ALA A 19 4.60 -11.87 4.13
N GLN A 20 5.45 -11.18 3.36
CA GLN A 20 6.54 -10.37 3.91
C GLN A 20 6.03 -9.18 4.72
N MET A 21 4.91 -8.58 4.29
CA MET A 21 4.25 -7.51 5.05
C MET A 21 3.68 -8.04 6.37
N ALA A 22 3.00 -9.19 6.37
CA ALA A 22 2.48 -9.83 7.58
C ALA A 22 3.60 -10.08 8.61
N GLU A 23 4.73 -10.63 8.15
CA GLU A 23 5.90 -10.89 9.01
C GLU A 23 6.49 -9.60 9.60
N SER A 24 6.64 -8.56 8.77
CA SER A 24 7.17 -7.26 9.19
C SER A 24 6.27 -6.60 10.22
N ILE A 25 4.95 -6.59 9.98
CA ILE A 25 3.95 -6.01 10.88
C ILE A 25 3.93 -6.79 12.21
N ALA A 26 3.96 -8.11 12.18
CA ALA A 26 4.03 -8.93 13.38
C ALA A 26 5.30 -8.64 14.19
N THR A 27 6.43 -8.45 13.51
CA THR A 27 7.71 -8.11 14.15
C THR A 27 7.67 -6.75 14.83
N ILE A 28 7.15 -5.74 14.14
CA ILE A 28 6.97 -4.40 14.70
C ILE A 28 6.06 -4.49 15.94
N ARG A 29 4.91 -5.16 15.83
CA ARG A 29 3.97 -5.31 16.95
C ARG A 29 4.61 -5.95 18.18
N ARG A 30 5.43 -6.99 18.01
CA ARG A 30 6.16 -7.63 19.13
C ARG A 30 7.18 -6.71 19.81
N GLN A 31 7.76 -5.77 19.06
CA GLN A 31 8.78 -4.86 19.58
C GLN A 31 8.19 -3.57 20.19
N ARG A 32 6.91 -3.28 19.96
CA ARG A 32 6.25 -2.10 20.51
C ARG A 32 6.03 -2.26 22.02
N ARG A 33 6.39 -1.20 22.76
CA ARG A 33 6.18 -1.13 24.22
C ARG A 33 4.70 -1.03 24.61
N SER A 34 3.90 -0.38 23.78
CA SER A 34 2.46 -0.18 23.99
C SER A 34 1.68 -1.03 23.00
N ILE A 35 1.38 -2.27 23.39
CA ILE A 35 0.73 -3.27 22.53
C ILE A 35 -0.68 -2.81 22.11
N ASP A 36 -1.42 -2.18 23.02
CA ASP A 36 -2.83 -1.79 22.77
C ASP A 36 -2.98 -0.42 22.10
N ALA A 37 -1.89 0.33 21.92
CA ALA A 37 -1.96 1.62 21.25
C ALA A 37 -2.19 1.43 19.74
N PRO A 38 -3.10 2.22 19.11
CA PRO A 38 -3.31 2.19 17.66
C PRO A 38 -2.01 2.27 16.87
N PHE A 39 -1.95 1.57 15.74
CA PHE A 39 -0.79 1.53 14.87
C PHE A 39 -1.20 1.38 13.41
N ASP A 40 -1.02 2.45 12.66
CA ASP A 40 -1.30 2.47 11.24
C ASP A 40 -0.08 1.97 10.45
N VAL A 41 -0.36 1.19 9.40
CA VAL A 41 0.63 0.73 8.43
C VAL A 41 0.22 1.27 7.07
N ALA A 42 1.03 2.17 6.52
CA ALA A 42 0.81 2.72 5.19
C ALA A 42 1.81 2.11 4.19
N MET A 43 1.33 1.76 3.01
CA MET A 43 2.15 1.24 1.93
C MET A 43 1.89 1.98 0.64
N THR A 44 2.95 2.36 -0.08
CA THR A 44 2.80 2.77 -1.47
C THR A 44 2.52 1.57 -2.35
N GLY A 45 1.68 1.76 -3.36
CA GLY A 45 1.41 0.73 -4.33
C GLY A 45 0.88 1.29 -5.63
N LEU A 46 0.50 0.39 -6.52
CA LEU A 46 -0.15 0.72 -7.77
C LEU A 46 -1.31 -0.23 -8.05
N SER A 47 -2.37 0.31 -8.63
CA SER A 47 -3.55 -0.43 -9.09
C SER A 47 -3.76 -0.23 -10.59
N ARG A 48 -4.23 -1.27 -11.29
CA ARG A 48 -4.72 -1.15 -12.67
C ARG A 48 -6.21 -0.86 -12.71
N SER A 49 -6.76 -0.61 -13.90
CA SER A 49 -8.18 -0.21 -14.00
C SER A 49 -9.02 -1.44 -13.72
N GLY A 50 -9.92 -1.36 -12.74
CA GLY A 50 -10.70 -2.51 -12.28
C GLY A 50 -9.92 -3.52 -11.42
N GLU A 51 -8.65 -3.28 -11.08
CA GLU A 51 -7.88 -4.15 -10.18
C GLU A 51 -8.04 -3.68 -8.73
N THR A 52 -8.89 -4.37 -7.96
CA THR A 52 -9.12 -4.09 -6.53
C THR A 52 -8.46 -5.11 -5.61
N GLU A 53 -8.31 -6.35 -6.08
CA GLU A 53 -7.83 -7.49 -5.30
C GLU A 53 -6.47 -7.24 -4.64
N ARG A 54 -5.58 -6.49 -5.31
CA ARG A 54 -4.23 -6.26 -4.81
C ARG A 54 -4.21 -5.48 -3.51
N ALA A 55 -4.93 -4.35 -3.44
CA ALA A 55 -4.98 -3.55 -2.22
C ALA A 55 -5.65 -4.33 -1.09
N ALA A 56 -6.70 -5.10 -1.40
CA ALA A 56 -7.37 -5.98 -0.46
C ALA A 56 -6.43 -7.03 0.15
N GLN A 57 -5.58 -7.68 -0.65
CA GLN A 57 -4.58 -8.66 -0.16
C GLN A 57 -3.61 -8.05 0.86
N TYR A 58 -3.24 -6.78 0.71
CA TYR A 58 -2.39 -6.09 1.70
C TYR A 58 -3.19 -5.64 2.92
N ALA A 59 -4.45 -5.26 2.75
CA ALA A 59 -5.34 -4.94 3.85
C ALA A 59 -5.56 -6.14 4.78
N GLU A 60 -5.73 -7.34 4.22
CA GLU A 60 -5.89 -8.60 4.97
C GLU A 60 -4.70 -8.90 5.90
N VAL A 61 -3.49 -8.45 5.55
CA VAL A 61 -2.29 -8.65 6.38
C VAL A 61 -1.98 -7.47 7.31
N GLY A 62 -2.87 -6.48 7.39
CA GLY A 62 -2.79 -5.37 8.34
C GLY A 62 -2.21 -4.07 7.79
N VAL A 63 -2.15 -3.90 6.46
CA VAL A 63 -1.93 -2.56 5.86
C VAL A 63 -3.23 -1.76 5.97
N THR A 64 -3.17 -0.61 6.64
CA THR A 64 -4.36 0.21 6.92
C THR A 64 -4.53 1.36 5.92
N TRP A 65 -3.46 1.78 5.24
CA TRP A 65 -3.48 2.87 4.27
C TRP A 65 -2.76 2.47 2.97
N TRP A 66 -3.38 2.83 1.84
CA TRP A 66 -2.82 2.65 0.51
C TRP A 66 -2.48 4.00 -0.13
N PHE A 67 -1.22 4.18 -0.53
CA PHE A 67 -0.78 5.36 -1.26
C PHE A 67 -0.53 5.01 -2.73
N GLU A 68 -1.48 5.40 -3.58
CA GLU A 68 -1.39 5.14 -5.02
C GLU A 68 -0.25 5.97 -5.64
N THR A 69 0.67 5.27 -6.32
CA THR A 69 1.88 5.88 -6.88
C THR A 69 1.61 6.49 -8.24
N LEU A 70 1.47 7.80 -8.38
CA LEU A 70 1.21 8.47 -9.66
C LEU A 70 2.48 9.09 -10.26
N HIS A 71 2.81 8.76 -11.51
CA HIS A 71 3.96 9.35 -12.23
C HIS A 71 3.82 9.16 -13.75
N GLY A 72 4.62 9.89 -14.52
CA GLY A 72 4.51 9.96 -16.00
C GLY A 72 4.77 8.66 -16.76
N TYR A 73 5.30 7.61 -16.12
CA TYR A 73 5.41 6.29 -16.75
C TYR A 73 4.12 5.45 -16.61
N ARG A 74 3.09 5.95 -15.92
CA ARG A 74 1.81 5.25 -15.71
C ARG A 74 0.67 5.72 -16.62
N GLY A 75 0.89 6.76 -17.41
CA GLY A 75 -0.10 7.32 -18.32
C GLY A 75 0.14 8.79 -18.59
N ASP A 76 -0.65 9.33 -19.51
CA ASP A 76 -0.75 10.78 -19.72
C ASP A 76 -1.47 11.47 -18.55
N PHE A 77 -1.51 12.80 -18.59
CA PHE A 77 -2.13 13.62 -17.55
C PHE A 77 -3.60 13.24 -17.30
N ASP A 78 -4.38 13.07 -18.37
CA ASP A 78 -5.81 12.75 -18.26
C ASP A 78 -6.03 11.36 -17.64
N THR A 79 -5.19 10.39 -17.97
CA THR A 79 -5.21 9.05 -17.35
C THR A 79 -4.91 9.11 -15.87
N LEU A 80 -3.92 9.91 -15.45
CA LEU A 80 -3.57 10.07 -14.04
C LEU A 80 -4.64 10.86 -13.28
N LEU A 81 -5.28 11.86 -13.90
CA LEU A 81 -6.36 12.61 -13.28
C LEU A 81 -7.60 11.72 -13.07
N ALA A 82 -7.97 10.92 -14.07
CA ALA A 82 -9.04 9.94 -13.94
C ALA A 82 -8.81 8.93 -12.81
N ARG A 83 -7.54 8.62 -12.49
CA ARG A 83 -7.18 7.78 -11.33
C ARG A 83 -7.43 8.49 -10.00
N VAL A 84 -7.07 9.76 -9.91
CA VAL A 84 -7.36 10.56 -8.71
C VAL A 84 -8.86 10.64 -8.49
N ASP A 85 -9.64 10.88 -9.56
CA ASP A 85 -11.10 10.99 -9.50
C ASP A 85 -11.78 9.66 -9.14
N ALA A 86 -11.25 8.53 -9.62
CA ALA A 86 -11.74 7.20 -9.25
C ALA A 86 -11.55 6.89 -7.74
N GLY A 87 -10.61 7.60 -7.10
CA GLY A 87 -10.25 7.39 -5.70
C GLY A 87 -9.44 6.12 -5.46
N PRO A 88 -9.16 5.79 -4.19
CA PRO A 88 -8.40 4.59 -3.85
C PRO A 88 -9.16 3.31 -4.26
N PRO A 89 -8.43 2.21 -4.57
CA PRO A 89 -9.04 0.90 -4.79
C PRO A 89 -9.96 0.52 -3.61
N ARG A 90 -11.15 -0.01 -3.91
CA ARG A 90 -12.13 -0.47 -2.92
C ARG A 90 -12.05 -1.97 -2.70
#